data_AF-A0A829ZDU9-F1
#
_entry.id   AF-A0A829ZDU9-F1
#
_cell.length_a   1.000
_cell.length_b   1.000
_cell.length_c   1.000
_cell.angle_alpha   90.00
_cell.angle_beta   90.00
_cell.angle_gamma   90.00
#
_symmetry.space_group_name_H-M   'P 1'
#
loop_
_entity.id
_entity.type
_entity.pdbx_description
1 polymer ?
#
loop_
_entity_poly.entity_id
_entity_poly.type
_entity_poly.pdbx_seq_one_letter_code
_entity_poly.pdbx_strand_id
1 'polypeptide(L)'
;MRLKNTFLILLKLAVIVGLIVYLPSKVSTSSNAQIINAINPNPDDSTPVATNPQNTSFPITKDKKIHIYNTHQGEEYDGYNVVLGANYLKDCLNSQGYQCDVEGNDFEGYKAVHNIAYKNSYSVSKMYLEQSLQNNGGYDLIIDFHRDSISKELSTINHNGKSYAKIMFVVGKSSGKFDAVNQLSQKLSDIANRTVPKISRGVYVKNSHYNQGISDNMVLIEVGAQSNTKEEIQATVEIIAKAIGDYLGG
;
A
#
# COMPACT_ATOMS: atom_id res chain seq x y z
N MET A 1 33.71 -1.70 24.06
CA MET A 1 32.37 -1.92 23.46
C MET A 1 31.52 -0.64 23.33
N ARG A 2 31.68 0.37 24.21
CA ARG A 2 30.87 1.62 24.16
C ARG A 2 31.15 2.57 22.97
N LEU A 3 32.38 2.64 22.46
CA LEU A 3 32.74 3.58 21.36
C LEU A 3 32.04 3.29 20.02
N LYS A 4 31.78 2.01 19.71
CA LYS A 4 31.14 1.60 18.45
C LYS A 4 29.66 2.03 18.39
N ASN A 5 28.96 2.02 19.53
CA ASN A 5 27.57 2.48 19.60
C ASN A 5 27.46 3.99 19.46
N THR A 6 28.38 4.77 20.04
CA THR A 6 28.37 6.23 19.91
C THR A 6 28.61 6.67 18.47
N PHE A 7 29.52 6.00 17.76
CA PHE A 7 29.79 6.27 16.34
C PHE A 7 28.57 5.95 15.45
N LEU A 8 27.86 4.85 15.73
CA LEU A 8 26.67 4.46 14.99
C LEU A 8 25.48 5.42 15.23
N ILE A 9 25.36 5.96 16.44
CA ILE A 9 24.34 6.97 16.79
C ILE A 9 24.66 8.30 16.08
N LEU A 10 25.92 8.73 16.06
CA LEU A 10 26.36 9.94 15.35
C LEU A 10 26.15 9.83 13.83
N LEU A 11 26.42 8.65 13.25
CA LEU A 11 26.16 8.39 11.83
C LEU A 11 24.66 8.46 11.49
N LYS A 12 23.79 7.88 12.34
CA LYS A 12 22.33 7.97 12.17
C LYS A 12 21.82 9.41 12.27
N LEU A 13 22.32 10.19 13.22
CA LEU A 13 21.97 11.61 13.37
C LEU A 13 22.43 12.46 12.17
N ALA A 14 23.62 12.21 11.64
CA ALA A 14 24.15 12.93 10.48
C ALA A 14 23.31 12.69 9.20
N VAL A 15 22.81 11.46 9.01
CA VAL A 15 21.91 11.13 7.88
C VAL A 15 20.55 11.82 8.03
N ILE A 16 19.99 11.89 9.24
CA ILE A 16 18.72 12.58 9.51
C ILE A 16 18.85 14.09 9.24
N VAL A 17 19.95 14.72 9.68
CA VAL A 17 20.20 16.14 9.41
C VAL A 17 20.43 16.40 7.91
N GLY A 18 21.12 15.50 7.22
CA GLY A 18 21.29 15.58 5.75
C GLY A 18 19.96 15.54 4.98
N LEU A 19 18.98 14.74 5.43
CA LEU A 19 17.64 14.71 4.84
C LEU A 19 16.85 16.01 5.08
N ILE A 20 16.99 16.63 6.26
CA ILE A 20 16.30 17.90 6.57
C ILE A 20 16.85 19.06 5.72
N VAL A 21 18.15 19.06 5.43
CA VAL A 21 18.81 20.13 4.64
C VAL A 21 18.54 19.98 3.13
N TYR A 22 18.19 18.78 2.64
CA TYR A 22 17.94 18.54 1.21
C TYR A 22 16.46 18.63 0.80
N LEU A 23 15.56 18.98 1.72
CA LEU A 23 14.18 19.34 1.39
C LEU A 23 14.17 20.77 0.81
N PRO A 24 13.73 20.99 -0.43
CA PRO A 24 13.60 22.34 -0.96
C PRO A 24 12.46 23.06 -0.23
N SER A 25 12.81 23.98 0.65
CA SER A 25 11.88 24.94 1.23
C SER A 25 11.47 25.97 0.18
N LYS A 26 10.41 25.69 -0.59
CA LYS A 26 9.63 26.72 -1.31
C LYS A 26 8.14 26.38 -1.32
N VAL A 27 7.44 26.91 -0.33
CA VAL A 27 6.01 27.21 -0.45
C VAL A 27 5.89 28.41 -1.38
N SER A 28 5.40 28.19 -2.60
CA SER A 28 4.97 29.25 -3.51
C SER A 28 3.45 29.28 -3.53
N THR A 29 2.89 30.28 -2.86
CA THR A 29 1.48 30.63 -2.90
C THR A 29 1.14 31.32 -4.22
N SER A 30 0.14 30.82 -4.95
CA SER A 30 -0.65 31.63 -5.90
C SER A 30 -2.13 31.23 -5.89
N SER A 31 -2.90 32.02 -5.15
CA SER A 31 -4.21 32.64 -5.45
C SER A 31 -5.36 31.81 -6.05
N ASN A 32 -6.39 31.55 -5.22
CA ASN A 32 -7.70 32.22 -5.24
C ASN A 32 -8.80 31.30 -4.66
N ALA A 33 -8.99 31.37 -3.34
CA ALA A 33 -10.26 31.01 -2.71
C ALA A 33 -10.71 32.21 -1.87
N GLN A 34 -11.99 32.55 -2.02
CA GLN A 34 -12.60 33.82 -1.69
C GLN A 34 -12.52 34.16 -0.19
N ILE A 35 -12.23 35.43 0.10
CA ILE A 35 -12.25 35.99 1.45
C ILE A 35 -13.69 36.06 1.95
N ILE A 36 -13.99 35.27 2.99
CA ILE A 36 -15.16 35.49 3.84
C ILE A 36 -14.63 36.18 5.10
N ASN A 37 -14.92 37.48 5.21
CA ASN A 37 -14.77 38.23 6.45
C ASN A 37 -15.86 37.78 7.43
N ALA A 38 -15.48 37.16 8.56
CA ALA A 38 -16.37 37.00 9.69
C ALA A 38 -15.60 37.07 11.03
N ILE A 39 -15.77 38.23 11.69
CA ILE A 39 -16.09 38.40 13.12
C ILE A 39 -15.02 37.99 14.16
N ASN A 40 -14.53 38.99 14.91
CA ASN A 40 -13.72 38.85 16.13
C ASN A 40 -14.31 37.84 17.13
N PRO A 41 -13.54 36.89 17.68
CA PRO A 41 -14.02 36.07 18.79
C PRO A 41 -13.84 36.81 20.12
N ASN A 42 -14.96 36.95 20.83
CA ASN A 42 -15.06 37.30 22.24
C ASN A 42 -14.50 36.11 23.08
N PRO A 43 -13.76 36.30 24.17
CA PRO A 43 -12.98 35.22 24.82
C PRO A 43 -13.79 34.35 25.80
N ASP A 44 -15.11 34.21 25.64
CA ASP A 44 -15.96 33.49 26.61
C ASP A 44 -17.07 32.65 25.95
N ASP A 45 -16.71 31.83 24.96
CA ASP A 45 -17.58 30.75 24.48
C ASP A 45 -16.79 29.44 24.41
N SER A 46 -16.74 28.74 25.54
CA SER A 46 -16.28 27.37 25.62
C SER A 46 -17.39 26.42 25.14
N THR A 47 -17.53 26.29 23.82
CA THR A 47 -18.15 25.12 23.19
C THR A 47 -17.11 24.41 22.31
N PRO A 48 -16.68 23.18 22.64
CA PRO A 48 -15.73 22.46 21.81
C PRO A 48 -16.40 22.11 20.47
N VAL A 49 -15.88 22.69 19.39
CA VAL A 49 -16.08 22.17 18.03
C VAL A 49 -15.61 20.72 18.03
N ALA A 50 -16.55 19.80 17.82
CA ALA A 50 -16.27 18.37 17.79
C ALA A 50 -15.31 18.04 16.64
N THR A 51 -14.03 17.85 16.97
CA THR A 51 -13.11 17.10 16.13
C THR A 51 -13.48 15.64 16.27
N ASN A 52 -13.95 15.02 15.18
CA ASN A 52 -14.17 13.58 15.14
C ASN A 52 -13.05 12.93 14.31
N PRO A 53 -11.86 12.66 14.86
CA PRO A 53 -11.05 11.56 14.38
C PRO A 53 -11.64 10.29 14.99
N GLN A 54 -12.28 9.45 14.17
CA GLN A 54 -12.44 8.04 14.52
C GLN A 54 -11.04 7.43 14.56
N ASN A 55 -10.36 7.62 15.69
CA ASN A 55 -9.08 7.02 15.99
C ASN A 55 -9.38 5.57 16.38
N THR A 56 -9.66 4.73 15.39
CA THR A 56 -9.86 3.30 15.60
C THR A 56 -8.51 2.69 15.91
N SER A 57 -8.09 2.75 17.16
CA SER A 57 -6.92 2.02 17.64
C SER A 57 -7.25 0.52 17.63
N PHE A 58 -6.73 -0.21 16.64
CA PHE A 58 -6.85 -1.66 16.62
C PHE A 58 -5.83 -2.27 17.60
N PRO A 59 -6.24 -3.18 18.49
CA PRO A 59 -5.28 -3.86 19.36
C PRO A 59 -4.38 -4.76 18.52
N ILE A 60 -3.07 -4.53 18.61
CA ILE A 60 -2.07 -5.42 18.01
C ILE A 60 -2.02 -6.69 18.84
N THR A 61 -2.50 -7.80 18.28
CA THR A 61 -2.52 -9.11 18.95
C THR A 61 -1.62 -10.14 18.26
N LYS A 62 -1.08 -9.80 17.07
CA LYS A 62 -0.16 -10.65 16.31
C LYS A 62 1.18 -9.94 16.12
N ASP A 63 2.27 -10.66 16.40
CA ASP A 63 3.64 -10.16 16.17
C ASP A 63 4.07 -10.39 14.72
N LYS A 64 3.34 -9.76 13.79
CA LYS A 64 3.54 -9.86 12.34
C LYS A 64 3.32 -8.50 11.68
N LYS A 65 4.31 -8.05 10.90
CA LYS A 65 4.32 -6.73 10.23
C LYS A 65 4.08 -6.86 8.73
N ILE A 66 3.17 -6.05 8.20
CA ILE A 66 2.77 -6.05 6.80
C ILE A 66 2.91 -4.64 6.25
N HIS A 67 3.55 -4.51 5.10
CA HIS A 67 3.67 -3.24 4.39
C HIS A 67 2.94 -3.29 3.06
N ILE A 68 2.09 -2.30 2.80
CA ILE A 68 1.40 -2.15 1.52
C ILE A 68 1.88 -0.88 0.85
N TYR A 69 2.14 -0.94 -0.44
CA TYR A 69 2.40 0.24 -1.25
C TYR A 69 1.81 0.03 -2.65
N ASN A 70 1.80 1.09 -3.45
CA ASN A 70 1.33 1.06 -4.83
C ASN A 70 2.43 1.66 -5.70
N THR A 71 3.09 0.88 -6.57
CA THR A 71 4.05 1.46 -7.52
C THR A 71 3.38 2.50 -8.42
N HIS A 72 2.10 2.30 -8.75
CA HIS A 72 1.29 3.22 -9.56
C HIS A 72 0.16 3.82 -8.71
N GLN A 73 0.46 4.85 -7.91
CA GLN A 73 -0.52 5.47 -7.00
C GLN A 73 -1.69 6.16 -7.73
N GLY A 74 -1.50 6.54 -9.00
CA GLY A 74 -2.52 7.15 -9.84
C GLY A 74 -3.50 6.16 -10.50
N GLU A 75 -3.45 4.87 -10.19
CA GLU A 75 -4.39 3.90 -10.74
C GLU A 75 -5.78 4.01 -10.11
N GLU A 76 -6.79 4.18 -10.96
CA GLU A 76 -8.17 4.40 -10.56
C GLU A 76 -9.11 3.26 -10.99
N TYR A 77 -10.20 3.16 -10.24
CA TYR A 77 -11.39 2.34 -10.47
C TYR A 77 -12.58 3.25 -10.80
N ASP A 78 -13.79 2.70 -10.88
CA ASP A 78 -15.01 3.50 -10.99
C ASP A 78 -15.34 4.19 -9.65
N GLY A 79 -15.02 5.47 -9.54
CA GLY A 79 -15.25 6.29 -8.34
C GLY A 79 -14.38 5.92 -7.12
N TYR A 80 -13.29 5.18 -7.34
CA TYR A 80 -12.38 4.69 -6.29
C TYR A 80 -10.94 4.60 -6.81
N ASN A 81 -9.94 4.30 -5.97
CA ASN A 81 -8.55 4.16 -6.43
C ASN A 81 -7.74 3.13 -5.63
N VAL A 82 -6.56 2.76 -6.15
CA VAL A 82 -5.71 1.72 -5.56
C VAL A 82 -5.17 2.09 -4.18
N VAL A 83 -4.93 3.38 -3.90
CA VAL A 83 -4.46 3.85 -2.58
C VAL A 83 -5.56 3.70 -1.53
N LEU A 84 -6.81 4.00 -1.88
CA LEU A 84 -7.96 3.76 -1.00
C LEU A 84 -8.20 2.26 -0.78
N GLY A 85 -8.06 1.44 -1.83
CA GLY A 85 -8.13 -0.02 -1.73
C GLY A 85 -7.05 -0.60 -0.81
N ALA A 86 -5.81 -0.12 -0.92
CA ALA A 86 -4.70 -0.48 -0.04
C ALA A 86 -4.96 -0.07 1.42
N ASN A 87 -5.49 1.13 1.66
CA ASN A 87 -5.88 1.57 3.00
C ASN A 87 -7.01 0.73 3.59
N TYR A 88 -7.98 0.32 2.78
CA TYR A 88 -9.03 -0.57 3.25
C TYR A 88 -8.48 -1.96 3.60
N LEU A 89 -7.52 -2.48 2.82
CA LEU A 89 -6.81 -3.73 3.15
C LEU A 89 -6.04 -3.62 4.47
N LYS A 90 -5.35 -2.50 4.70
CA LYS A 90 -4.68 -2.19 5.97
C LYS A 90 -5.66 -2.24 7.14
N ASP A 91 -6.83 -1.61 7.01
CA ASP A 91 -7.85 -1.61 8.06
C ASP A 91 -8.37 -3.03 8.35
N CYS A 92 -8.64 -3.81 7.31
CA CYS A 92 -9.00 -5.23 7.44
C CYS A 92 -7.92 -6.03 8.19
N LEU A 93 -6.64 -5.87 7.83
CA LEU A 93 -5.53 -6.60 8.46
C LEU A 93 -5.30 -6.15 9.92
N ASN A 94 -5.38 -4.85 10.19
CA ASN A 94 -5.29 -4.31 11.55
C ASN A 94 -6.43 -4.82 12.43
N SER A 95 -7.67 -4.91 11.89
CA SER A 95 -8.80 -5.51 12.62
C SER A 95 -8.59 -6.99 12.95
N GLN A 96 -7.74 -7.70 12.20
CA GLN A 96 -7.32 -9.07 12.49
C GLN A 96 -6.11 -9.16 13.44
N GLY A 97 -5.65 -8.03 13.97
CA GLY A 97 -4.57 -7.93 14.96
C GLY A 97 -3.15 -7.84 14.39
N TYR A 98 -2.99 -7.73 13.07
CA TYR A 98 -1.69 -7.54 12.42
C TYR A 98 -1.21 -6.09 12.55
N GLN A 99 0.11 -5.88 12.43
CA GLN A 99 0.70 -4.54 12.30
C GLN A 99 0.81 -4.21 10.81
N CYS A 100 -0.21 -3.56 10.24
CA CYS A 100 -0.22 -3.20 8.84
C CYS A 100 -0.08 -1.68 8.65
N ASP A 101 0.83 -1.28 7.77
CA ASP A 101 0.99 0.10 7.33
C ASP A 101 0.90 0.21 5.79
N VAL A 102 0.58 1.42 5.32
CA VAL A 102 0.54 1.77 3.90
C VAL A 102 1.54 2.90 3.68
N GLU A 103 2.35 2.79 2.62
CA GLU A 103 3.29 3.82 2.21
C GLU A 103 2.60 5.18 2.02
N GLY A 104 3.09 6.20 2.72
CA GLY A 104 2.53 7.54 2.75
C GLY A 104 3.29 8.56 1.90
N ASN A 105 4.45 8.19 1.35
CA ASN A 105 5.21 9.07 0.45
C ASN A 105 4.48 9.27 -0.89
N ASP A 106 4.55 10.48 -1.43
CA ASP A 106 3.93 10.86 -2.70
C ASP A 106 4.87 10.55 -3.88
N PHE A 107 4.70 9.37 -4.48
CA PHE A 107 5.52 8.93 -5.61
C PHE A 107 5.21 9.72 -6.87
N GLU A 108 3.96 10.12 -7.08
CA GLU A 108 3.56 10.90 -8.26
C GLU A 108 4.11 12.33 -8.18
N GLY A 109 4.01 12.97 -7.01
CA GLY A 109 4.63 14.26 -6.74
C GLY A 109 6.14 14.22 -6.86
N TYR A 110 6.79 13.18 -6.32
CA TYR A 110 8.24 12.97 -6.49
C TYR A 110 8.60 12.84 -7.97
N LYS A 111 7.87 12.00 -8.74
CA LYS A 111 8.11 11.85 -10.17
C LYS A 111 7.92 13.17 -10.92
N ALA A 112 6.90 13.96 -10.60
CA ALA A 112 6.62 15.23 -11.23
C ALA A 112 7.74 16.26 -11.00
N VAL A 113 8.18 16.43 -9.74
CA VAL A 113 9.27 17.37 -9.38
C VAL A 113 10.59 16.98 -10.05
N HIS A 114 10.85 15.68 -10.20
CA HIS A 114 12.10 15.15 -10.75
C HIS A 114 12.04 14.80 -12.24
N ASN A 115 10.95 15.11 -12.94
CA ASN A 115 10.73 14.76 -14.36
C ASN A 115 10.95 13.26 -14.68
N ILE A 116 10.54 12.38 -13.76
CA ILE A 116 10.69 10.94 -13.92
C ILE A 116 9.48 10.40 -14.70
N ALA A 117 9.74 9.77 -15.85
CA ALA A 117 8.69 9.18 -16.68
C ALA A 117 7.94 8.03 -15.96
N TYR A 118 6.66 7.85 -16.29
CA TYR A 118 5.80 6.80 -15.72
C TYR A 118 6.42 5.39 -15.78
N LYS A 119 7.09 5.05 -16.88
CA LYS A 119 7.79 3.76 -17.07
C LYS A 119 8.87 3.48 -16.03
N ASN A 120 9.35 4.51 -15.33
CA ASN A 120 10.35 4.44 -14.27
C ASN A 120 9.70 4.48 -12.87
N SER A 121 8.39 4.27 -12.74
CA SER A 121 7.73 4.28 -11.42
C SER A 121 8.33 3.26 -10.45
N TYR A 122 8.76 2.10 -10.93
CA TYR A 122 9.42 1.08 -10.12
C TYR A 122 10.74 1.54 -9.49
N SER A 123 11.48 2.48 -10.11
CA SER A 123 12.70 2.99 -9.45
C SER A 123 12.38 3.89 -8.26
N VAL A 124 11.29 4.65 -8.33
CA VAL A 124 10.83 5.51 -7.23
C VAL A 124 10.24 4.67 -6.11
N SER A 125 9.34 3.74 -6.43
CA SER A 125 8.74 2.87 -5.41
C SER A 125 9.76 1.98 -4.73
N LYS A 126 10.78 1.49 -5.47
CA LYS A 126 11.90 0.75 -4.89
C LYS A 126 12.68 1.56 -3.85
N MET A 127 13.00 2.82 -4.17
CA MET A 127 13.75 3.70 -3.26
C MET A 127 13.02 3.87 -1.92
N TYR A 128 11.73 4.17 -1.96
CA TYR A 128 10.92 4.33 -0.74
C TYR A 128 10.72 3.02 0.02
N LEU A 129 10.52 1.91 -0.70
CA LEU A 129 10.43 0.59 -0.07
C LEU A 129 11.73 0.22 0.67
N GLU A 130 12.90 0.48 0.07
CA GLU A 130 14.19 0.27 0.73
C GLU A 130 14.36 1.15 1.98
N GLN A 131 13.90 2.40 1.93
CA GLN A 131 13.89 3.30 3.10
C GLN A 131 12.97 2.77 4.20
N SER A 132 11.77 2.30 3.85
CA SER A 132 10.81 1.73 4.78
C SER A 132 11.38 0.50 5.49
N LEU A 133 12.01 -0.41 4.74
CA LEU A 133 12.69 -1.59 5.30
C LEU A 133 13.81 -1.23 6.29
N GLN A 134 14.61 -0.20 5.97
CA GLN A 134 15.67 0.28 6.86
C GLN A 134 15.13 0.88 8.16
N ASN A 135 14.00 1.59 8.08
CA ASN A 135 13.39 2.24 9.24
C ASN A 135 12.63 1.27 10.16
N ASN A 136 12.00 0.24 9.58
CA ASN A 136 11.06 -0.63 10.31
C ASN A 136 11.64 -2.01 10.68
N GLY A 137 12.83 -2.35 10.18
CA GLY A 137 13.55 -3.59 10.52
C GLY A 137 13.08 -4.82 9.75
N GLY A 138 12.34 -4.65 8.66
CA GLY A 138 11.77 -5.71 7.84
C GLY A 138 10.26 -5.91 8.03
N TYR A 139 9.69 -6.72 7.14
CA TYR A 139 8.27 -7.07 7.11
C TYR A 139 8.08 -8.57 6.89
N ASP A 140 7.04 -9.14 7.49
CA ASP A 140 6.62 -10.52 7.26
C ASP A 140 5.89 -10.69 5.92
N LEU A 141 5.31 -9.61 5.38
CA LEU A 141 4.72 -9.57 4.05
C LEU A 141 4.78 -8.15 3.48
N ILE A 142 5.14 -8.03 2.20
CA ILE A 142 5.12 -6.78 1.44
C ILE A 142 4.18 -6.95 0.25
N ILE A 143 3.29 -5.98 0.03
CA ILE A 143 2.25 -6.03 -1.00
C ILE A 143 2.39 -4.81 -1.89
N ASP A 144 2.68 -5.03 -3.17
CA ASP A 144 2.50 -4.03 -4.23
C ASP A 144 1.08 -4.20 -4.78
N PHE A 145 0.19 -3.27 -4.43
CA PHE A 145 -1.24 -3.33 -4.72
C PHE A 145 -1.55 -2.53 -6.00
N HIS A 146 -2.14 -3.17 -6.99
CA HIS A 146 -2.43 -2.60 -8.32
C HIS A 146 -3.86 -2.94 -8.75
N ARG A 147 -4.25 -2.40 -9.91
CA ARG A 147 -5.42 -2.85 -10.65
C ARG A 147 -5.08 -3.23 -12.09
N ASP A 148 -5.70 -4.31 -12.59
CA ASP A 148 -5.45 -4.78 -13.94
C ASP A 148 -6.07 -3.83 -14.99
N SER A 149 -5.64 -3.95 -16.25
CA SER A 149 -6.16 -3.19 -17.38
C SER A 149 -7.05 -4.04 -18.30
N ILE A 150 -7.75 -5.03 -17.73
CA ILE A 150 -8.68 -5.93 -18.43
C ILE A 150 -10.12 -5.42 -18.42
N SER A 151 -11.00 -6.07 -19.18
CA SER A 151 -12.43 -5.73 -19.22
C SER A 151 -13.18 -6.15 -17.96
N LYS A 152 -14.34 -5.52 -17.71
CA LYS A 152 -15.22 -5.79 -16.56
C LYS A 152 -15.62 -7.26 -16.45
N GLU A 153 -15.92 -7.88 -17.58
CA GLU A 153 -16.38 -9.26 -17.69
C GLU A 153 -15.29 -10.24 -17.23
N LEU A 154 -14.02 -9.91 -17.51
CA LEU A 154 -12.88 -10.71 -17.09
C LEU A 154 -12.51 -10.43 -15.63
N SER A 155 -12.70 -9.19 -15.16
CA SER A 155 -12.34 -8.74 -13.81
C SER A 155 -13.41 -8.96 -12.74
N THR A 156 -14.61 -9.45 -13.08
CA THR A 156 -15.73 -9.57 -12.12
C THR A 156 -16.25 -11.00 -12.03
N ILE A 157 -16.69 -11.39 -10.84
CA ILE A 157 -17.40 -12.65 -10.59
C ILE A 157 -18.59 -12.39 -9.67
N ASN A 158 -19.72 -13.06 -9.92
CA ASN A 158 -20.80 -13.15 -8.95
C ASN A 158 -20.69 -14.48 -8.20
N HIS A 159 -20.75 -14.42 -6.87
CA HIS A 159 -20.78 -15.59 -6.02
C HIS A 159 -21.79 -15.37 -4.90
N ASN A 160 -22.78 -16.26 -4.79
CA ASN A 160 -23.87 -16.19 -3.81
C ASN A 160 -24.60 -14.82 -3.78
N GLY A 161 -24.85 -14.23 -4.96
CA GLY A 161 -25.57 -12.96 -5.08
C GLY A 161 -24.73 -11.72 -4.76
N LYS A 162 -23.45 -11.88 -4.36
CA LYS A 162 -22.50 -10.77 -4.18
C LYS A 162 -21.52 -10.73 -5.36
N SER A 163 -21.25 -9.53 -5.86
CA SER A 163 -20.24 -9.31 -6.91
C SER A 163 -18.89 -9.00 -6.29
N TYR A 164 -17.85 -9.60 -6.86
CA TYR A 164 -16.46 -9.44 -6.44
C TYR A 164 -15.62 -9.07 -7.65
N ALA A 165 -14.61 -8.24 -7.44
CA ALA A 165 -13.48 -8.15 -8.33
C ALA A 165 -12.66 -9.46 -8.27
N LYS A 166 -12.10 -9.88 -9.39
CA LYS A 166 -11.14 -10.97 -9.45
C LYS A 166 -9.73 -10.44 -9.20
N ILE A 167 -8.89 -11.29 -8.64
CA ILE A 167 -7.49 -10.98 -8.38
C ILE A 167 -6.55 -11.76 -9.31
N MET A 168 -5.36 -11.23 -9.55
CA MET A 168 -4.26 -11.93 -10.21
C MET A 168 -2.96 -11.58 -9.49
N PHE A 169 -2.12 -12.57 -9.23
CA PHE A 169 -0.76 -12.29 -8.76
C PHE A 169 0.17 -12.22 -9.95
N VAL A 170 1.01 -11.19 -10.03
CA VAL A 170 2.00 -11.05 -11.10
C VAL A 170 3.37 -11.33 -10.53
N VAL A 171 4.17 -12.16 -11.22
CA VAL A 171 5.50 -12.54 -10.74
C VAL A 171 6.54 -12.28 -11.83
N GLY A 172 7.58 -11.52 -11.47
CA GLY A 172 8.73 -11.23 -12.33
C GLY A 172 9.74 -12.37 -12.31
N LYS A 173 9.85 -13.10 -13.42
CA LYS A 173 10.79 -14.22 -13.59
C LYS A 173 12.26 -13.82 -13.47
N SER A 174 12.57 -12.55 -13.74
CA SER A 174 13.95 -12.06 -13.73
C SER A 174 14.46 -11.68 -12.33
N SER A 175 13.62 -11.81 -11.29
CA SER A 175 14.04 -11.60 -9.90
C SER A 175 14.86 -12.78 -9.38
N GLY A 176 15.95 -12.51 -8.64
CA GLY A 176 16.69 -13.55 -7.90
C GLY A 176 15.89 -14.21 -6.76
N LYS A 177 14.67 -13.72 -6.52
CA LYS A 177 13.72 -14.19 -5.50
C LYS A 177 12.49 -14.89 -6.13
N PHE A 178 12.55 -15.18 -7.43
CA PHE A 178 11.42 -15.71 -8.22
C PHE A 178 10.74 -16.90 -7.54
N ASP A 179 11.47 -17.93 -7.15
CA ASP A 179 10.87 -19.17 -6.63
C ASP A 179 10.05 -18.93 -5.35
N ALA A 180 10.60 -18.15 -4.40
CA ALA A 180 9.93 -17.83 -3.15
C ALA A 180 8.66 -16.99 -3.40
N VAL A 181 8.79 -15.93 -4.21
CA VAL A 181 7.68 -15.04 -4.56
C VAL A 181 6.58 -15.80 -5.34
N ASN A 182 6.96 -16.69 -6.25
CA ASN A 182 6.01 -17.50 -7.02
C ASN A 182 5.25 -18.48 -6.13
N GLN A 183 5.94 -19.17 -5.21
CA GLN A 183 5.31 -20.09 -4.25
C GLN A 183 4.36 -19.36 -3.30
N LEU A 184 4.78 -18.22 -2.76
CA LEU A 184 3.94 -17.36 -1.92
C LEU A 184 2.67 -16.91 -2.68
N SER A 185 2.84 -16.40 -3.90
CA SER A 185 1.75 -15.94 -4.76
C SER A 185 0.75 -17.06 -5.05
N GLN A 186 1.24 -18.26 -5.37
CA GLN A 186 0.40 -19.43 -5.61
C GLN A 186 -0.39 -19.81 -4.36
N LYS A 187 0.26 -19.85 -3.18
CA LYS A 187 -0.40 -20.22 -1.93
C LYS A 187 -1.51 -19.22 -1.56
N LEU A 188 -1.27 -17.92 -1.72
CA LEU A 188 -2.31 -16.90 -1.48
C LEU A 188 -3.47 -17.00 -2.49
N SER A 189 -3.17 -17.25 -3.77
CA SER A 189 -4.17 -17.51 -4.80
C SER A 189 -5.07 -18.71 -4.44
N ASP A 190 -4.47 -19.81 -4.01
CA ASP A 190 -5.19 -21.02 -3.63
C ASP A 190 -6.07 -20.80 -2.40
N ILE A 191 -5.56 -20.10 -1.38
CA ILE A 191 -6.34 -19.78 -0.17
C ILE A 191 -7.54 -18.87 -0.51
N ALA A 192 -7.33 -17.85 -1.34
CA ALA A 192 -8.43 -16.97 -1.78
C ALA A 192 -9.52 -17.77 -2.52
N ASN A 193 -9.12 -18.69 -3.41
CA ASN A 193 -10.04 -19.54 -4.16
C ASN A 193 -10.79 -20.57 -3.30
N ARG A 194 -10.30 -20.92 -2.10
CA ARG A 194 -11.07 -21.73 -1.13
C ARG A 194 -12.23 -20.96 -0.51
N THR A 195 -12.10 -19.64 -0.39
CA THR A 195 -13.13 -18.79 0.22
C THR A 195 -14.19 -18.38 -0.80
N VAL A 196 -13.76 -17.92 -1.99
CA VAL A 196 -14.65 -17.61 -3.11
C VAL A 196 -14.07 -18.31 -4.36
N PRO A 197 -14.69 -19.41 -4.84
CA PRO A 197 -14.19 -20.15 -5.98
C PRO A 197 -14.02 -19.27 -7.22
N LYS A 198 -12.84 -19.34 -7.85
CA LYS A 198 -12.45 -18.57 -9.06
C LYS A 198 -12.33 -17.05 -8.85
N ILE A 199 -12.26 -16.57 -7.60
CA ILE A 199 -11.96 -15.16 -7.32
C ILE A 199 -10.53 -14.81 -7.77
N SER A 200 -9.59 -15.74 -7.67
CA SER A 200 -8.25 -15.56 -8.22
C SER A 200 -8.14 -16.21 -9.59
N ARG A 201 -7.61 -15.45 -10.55
CA ARG A 201 -7.22 -15.91 -11.89
C ARG A 201 -5.86 -16.62 -11.89
N GLY A 202 -5.22 -16.78 -10.73
CA GLY A 202 -3.96 -17.48 -10.57
C GLY A 202 -2.74 -16.55 -10.48
N VAL A 203 -1.60 -17.09 -10.89
CA VAL A 203 -0.31 -16.40 -10.96
C VAL A 203 0.09 -16.22 -12.42
N TYR A 204 0.40 -14.98 -12.82
CA TYR A 204 0.90 -14.63 -14.14
C TYR A 204 2.39 -14.29 -14.09
N VAL A 205 3.20 -15.18 -14.65
CA VAL A 205 4.66 -15.02 -14.69
C VAL A 205 5.09 -14.23 -15.93
N LYS A 206 5.87 -13.16 -15.74
CA LYS A 206 6.39 -12.30 -16.81
C LYS A 206 7.92 -12.24 -16.78
N ASN A 207 8.54 -12.12 -17.95
CA ASN A 207 9.96 -11.78 -18.08
C ASN A 207 10.16 -10.28 -17.82
N SER A 208 9.94 -9.85 -16.58
CA SER A 208 9.99 -8.45 -16.16
C SER A 208 10.63 -8.34 -14.78
N HIS A 209 11.13 -7.14 -14.47
CA HIS A 209 11.66 -6.80 -13.15
C HIS A 209 10.67 -5.92 -12.42
N TYR A 210 10.16 -6.44 -11.31
CA TYR A 210 9.38 -5.71 -10.32
C TYR A 210 10.24 -5.55 -9.06
N ASN A 211 9.70 -4.91 -8.02
CA ASN A 211 10.39 -4.76 -6.74
C ASN A 211 10.54 -6.08 -5.96
N GLN A 212 9.98 -7.18 -6.48
CA GLN A 212 10.02 -8.55 -5.95
C GLN A 212 11.43 -9.10 -5.72
N GLY A 213 12.49 -8.45 -6.20
CA GLY A 213 13.87 -8.80 -5.86
C GLY A 213 14.32 -8.39 -4.44
N ILE A 214 13.53 -7.58 -3.75
CA ILE A 214 13.91 -6.98 -2.45
C ILE A 214 13.64 -7.94 -1.27
N SER A 215 12.62 -8.79 -1.35
CA SER A 215 12.22 -9.69 -0.27
C SER A 215 11.65 -11.00 -0.82
N ASP A 216 11.90 -12.11 -0.11
CA ASP A 216 11.25 -13.40 -0.37
C ASP A 216 9.74 -13.34 -0.06
N ASN A 217 9.33 -12.45 0.85
CA ASN A 217 7.96 -12.31 1.34
C ASN A 217 7.22 -11.15 0.67
N MET A 218 7.28 -11.09 -0.66
CA MET A 218 6.68 -9.99 -1.43
C MET A 218 5.71 -10.52 -2.48
N VAL A 219 4.59 -9.83 -2.67
CA VAL A 219 3.65 -10.10 -3.76
C VAL A 219 3.30 -8.83 -4.52
N LEU A 220 3.07 -8.95 -5.82
CA LEU A 220 2.34 -7.96 -6.62
C LEU A 220 0.96 -8.55 -6.89
N ILE A 221 -0.08 -7.82 -6.50
CA ILE A 221 -1.46 -8.24 -6.68
C ILE A 221 -2.23 -7.20 -7.50
N GLU A 222 -2.86 -7.68 -8.56
CA GLU A 222 -3.83 -6.94 -9.36
C GLU A 222 -5.23 -7.24 -8.78
N VAL A 223 -5.96 -6.21 -8.36
CA VAL A 223 -7.29 -6.35 -7.77
C VAL A 223 -8.33 -5.70 -8.69
N GLY A 224 -9.09 -6.52 -9.43
CA GLY A 224 -10.06 -6.00 -10.39
C GLY A 224 -9.42 -5.26 -11.56
N ALA A 225 -10.19 -4.36 -12.15
CA ALA A 225 -9.81 -3.50 -13.26
C ALA A 225 -10.48 -2.13 -13.14
N GLN A 226 -10.12 -1.18 -14.02
CA GLN A 226 -10.62 0.21 -14.00
C GLN A 226 -12.15 0.34 -13.90
N SER A 227 -12.90 -0.62 -14.43
CA SER A 227 -14.38 -0.60 -14.44
C SER A 227 -15.03 -1.23 -13.19
N ASN A 228 -14.24 -1.75 -12.24
CA ASN A 228 -14.76 -2.29 -11.00
C ASN A 228 -15.22 -1.17 -10.06
N THR A 229 -16.31 -1.40 -9.32
CA THR A 229 -16.83 -0.42 -8.37
C THR A 229 -16.13 -0.56 -7.02
N LYS A 230 -16.24 0.46 -6.18
CA LYS A 230 -15.75 0.41 -4.79
C LYS A 230 -16.23 -0.84 -4.04
N GLU A 231 -17.51 -1.19 -4.16
CA GLU A 231 -18.13 -2.30 -3.41
C GLU A 231 -17.52 -3.65 -3.82
N GLU A 232 -17.27 -3.85 -5.11
CA GLU A 232 -16.64 -5.07 -5.63
C GLU A 232 -15.18 -5.18 -5.17
N ILE A 233 -14.45 -4.05 -5.16
CA ILE A 233 -13.07 -3.99 -4.67
C ILE A 233 -13.02 -4.26 -3.17
N GLN A 234 -13.83 -3.59 -2.36
CA GLN A 234 -13.86 -3.79 -0.91
C GLN A 234 -14.27 -5.22 -0.54
N ALA A 235 -15.29 -5.76 -1.20
CA ALA A 235 -15.69 -7.17 -1.04
C ALA A 235 -14.55 -8.15 -1.31
N THR A 236 -13.69 -7.83 -2.28
CA THR A 236 -12.54 -8.66 -2.66
C THR A 236 -11.38 -8.48 -1.69
N VAL A 237 -11.15 -7.26 -1.23
CA VAL A 237 -10.14 -6.92 -0.22
C VAL A 237 -10.39 -7.66 1.11
N GLU A 238 -11.65 -7.84 1.51
CA GLU A 238 -12.00 -8.70 2.65
C GLU A 238 -11.50 -10.15 2.47
N ILE A 239 -11.64 -10.70 1.26
CA ILE A 239 -11.15 -12.05 0.93
C ILE A 239 -9.61 -12.10 0.91
N ILE A 240 -8.96 -11.07 0.37
CA ILE A 240 -7.49 -10.94 0.38
C ILE A 240 -6.98 -10.89 1.83
N ALA A 241 -7.59 -10.07 2.68
CA ALA A 241 -7.22 -9.95 4.09
C ALA A 241 -7.38 -11.29 4.83
N LYS A 242 -8.46 -12.03 4.58
CA LYS A 242 -8.65 -13.38 5.13
C LYS A 242 -7.56 -14.33 4.62
N ALA A 243 -7.24 -14.30 3.33
CA ALA A 243 -6.22 -15.19 2.76
C ALA A 243 -4.82 -14.93 3.32
N ILE A 244 -4.46 -13.67 3.51
CA ILE A 244 -3.23 -13.27 4.22
C ILE A 244 -3.28 -13.73 5.68
N GLY A 245 -4.43 -13.55 6.33
CA GLY A 245 -4.67 -14.01 7.69
C GLY A 245 -4.39 -15.51 7.87
N ASP A 246 -4.95 -16.34 6.99
CA ASP A 246 -4.77 -17.79 6.97
C ASP A 246 -3.33 -18.19 6.59
N TYR A 247 -2.65 -17.43 5.72
CA TYR A 247 -1.26 -17.69 5.34
C TYR A 247 -0.27 -17.40 6.47
N LEU A 248 -0.43 -16.28 7.19
CA LEU A 248 0.51 -15.84 8.24
C LEU A 248 0.22 -16.46 9.61
N GLY A 249 -1.02 -16.85 9.87
CA GLY A 249 -1.43 -17.45 11.15
C GLY A 249 -1.42 -18.98 11.20
N GLY A 250 -1.22 -19.63 10.06
CA GLY A 250 -1.10 -21.09 9.94
C GLY A 250 0.32 -21.63 10.08
#